data_AF-A0A7S0LWM5-F1
#
_entry.id   AF-A0A7S0LWM5-F1
#
_cell.length_a   1.000
_cell.length_b   1.000
_cell.length_c   1.000
_cell.angle_alpha   90.00
_cell.angle_beta   90.00
_cell.angle_gamma   90.00
#
_symmetry.space_group_name_H-M   'P 1'
#
loop_
_entity.id
_entity.type
_entity.pdbx_description
1 polymer ?
#
loop_
_entity_poly.entity_id
_entity_poly.type
_entity_poly.pdbx_seq_one_letter_code
_entity_poly.pdbx_strand_id
1 'polypeptide(L)'
;GSSLLVVRGHVPKRFGGYGHIEECRRDRTYLTEADLYIGAQVPVFGKLLLLHDCDDFTRRHYAAELGRPLGPPLDIDEGTLPVPRNPTPPANGFGTHEDTLQNCRSLRPAPPRKDVERYKRFAGRALR
;
A
#
# COMPACT_ATOMS: atom_id res chain seq x y z
N GLY A 1 -20.87 9.14 6.27
CA GLY A 1 -20.19 9.13 4.96
C GLY A 1 -20.53 7.83 4.27
N SER A 2 -20.90 7.86 3.00
CA SER A 2 -21.22 6.66 2.22
C SER A 2 -19.96 5.82 2.00
N SER A 3 -19.98 4.56 2.46
CA SER A 3 -18.89 3.58 2.34
C SER A 3 -18.82 2.89 0.96
N LEU A 4 -19.66 3.29 0.00
CA LEU A 4 -19.77 2.65 -1.29
C LEU A 4 -18.78 3.26 -2.29
N LEU A 5 -17.91 2.41 -2.85
CA LEU A 5 -16.99 2.80 -3.92
C LEU A 5 -17.71 3.01 -5.26
N VAL A 6 -18.74 2.20 -5.53
CA VAL A 6 -19.56 2.25 -6.75
C VAL A 6 -21.01 1.97 -6.36
N VAL A 7 -21.95 2.75 -6.91
CA VAL A 7 -23.39 2.50 -6.75
C VAL A 7 -23.81 1.33 -7.62
N ARG A 8 -24.75 0.50 -7.14
CA ARG A 8 -25.25 -0.65 -7.89
C ARG A 8 -25.81 -0.22 -9.24
N GLY A 9 -25.22 -0.72 -10.32
CA GLY A 9 -25.60 -0.42 -11.69
C GLY A 9 -24.78 -1.22 -12.70
N HIS A 10 -25.16 -1.16 -13.98
CA HIS A 10 -24.39 -1.81 -15.03
C HIS A 10 -23.10 -1.06 -15.33
N VAL A 11 -21.98 -1.79 -15.32
CA VAL A 11 -20.66 -1.21 -15.61
C VAL A 11 -20.38 -1.32 -17.11
N PRO A 12 -20.08 -0.20 -17.80
CA PRO A 12 -19.75 -0.23 -19.23
C PRO A 12 -18.40 -0.90 -19.47
N LYS A 13 -18.26 -1.68 -20.55
CA LYS A 13 -16.98 -2.36 -20.89
C LYS A 13 -15.86 -1.38 -21.25
N ARG A 14 -16.21 -0.21 -21.79
CA ARG A 14 -15.27 0.84 -22.18
C ARG A 14 -15.61 2.12 -21.45
N PHE A 15 -14.59 2.79 -20.91
CA PHE A 15 -14.76 4.09 -20.27
C PHE A 15 -13.97 5.15 -21.04
N GLY A 16 -14.67 5.91 -21.88
CA GLY A 16 -14.14 7.04 -22.65
C GLY A 16 -14.59 8.42 -22.13
N GLY A 17 -15.06 8.50 -20.88
CA GLY A 17 -15.71 9.68 -20.31
C GLY A 17 -17.24 9.63 -20.39
N TYR A 18 -17.92 10.69 -19.94
CA TYR A 18 -19.38 10.74 -19.81
C TYR A 18 -20.14 10.47 -21.11
N GLY A 19 -19.62 10.91 -22.27
CA GLY A 19 -20.25 10.66 -23.57
C GLY A 19 -20.28 9.18 -23.98
N HIS A 20 -19.31 8.39 -23.51
CA HIS A 20 -19.22 6.96 -23.83
C HIS A 20 -20.23 6.10 -23.05
N ILE A 21 -20.75 6.61 -21.93
CA ILE A 21 -21.73 5.90 -21.08
C ILE A 21 -23.09 5.81 -21.81
N GLU A 22 -23.49 6.87 -22.50
CA GLU A 22 -24.71 6.91 -23.32
C GLU A 22 -24.61 6.01 -24.56
N GLU A 23 -23.42 5.92 -25.17
CA GLU A 23 -23.13 4.98 -26.27
C GLU A 23 -23.22 3.53 -25.78
N CYS A 24 -22.60 3.21 -24.63
CA CYS A 24 -22.71 1.88 -24.03
C CYS A 24 -24.17 1.49 -23.71
N ARG A 25 -25.01 2.47 -23.38
CA ARG A 25 -26.45 2.24 -23.17
C ARG A 25 -27.18 1.89 -24.45
N ARG A 26 -26.80 2.50 -25.58
CA ARG A 26 -27.36 2.19 -26.91
C ARG A 26 -26.90 0.82 -27.40
N ASP A 27 -25.60 0.56 -27.34
CA ASP A 27 -24.98 -0.66 -27.86
C ASP A 27 -25.05 -1.85 -26.90
N ARG A 28 -25.56 -1.63 -25.68
CA ARG A 28 -25.64 -2.62 -24.58
C ARG A 28 -24.30 -3.26 -24.25
N THR A 29 -23.22 -2.50 -24.41
CA THR A 29 -21.84 -2.97 -24.18
C THR A 29 -21.48 -2.84 -22.70
N TYR A 30 -22.13 -3.66 -21.88
CA TYR A 30 -21.87 -3.79 -20.45
C TYR A 30 -21.04 -5.03 -20.15
N LEU A 31 -20.29 -5.00 -19.05
CA LEU A 31 -19.55 -6.15 -18.54
C LEU A 31 -20.48 -7.36 -18.38
N THR A 32 -20.01 -8.51 -18.88
CA THR A 32 -20.67 -9.80 -18.71
C THR A 32 -19.76 -10.75 -17.95
N GLU A 33 -20.31 -11.85 -17.46
CA GLU A 33 -19.56 -12.96 -16.84
C GLU A 33 -18.40 -13.46 -17.72
N ALA A 34 -18.50 -13.31 -19.04
CA ALA A 34 -17.43 -13.73 -19.95
C ALA A 34 -16.15 -12.88 -19.83
N ASP A 35 -16.26 -11.63 -19.40
CA ASP A 35 -15.15 -10.70 -19.23
C ASP A 35 -14.51 -10.80 -17.83
N LEU A 36 -15.15 -11.55 -16.91
CA LEU A 36 -14.71 -11.70 -15.52
C LEU A 36 -13.98 -13.04 -15.36
N TYR A 37 -12.65 -12.98 -15.24
CA TYR A 37 -11.82 -14.14 -14.97
C TYR A 37 -10.64 -13.76 -14.07
N ILE A 38 -10.00 -14.74 -13.43
CA ILE A 38 -8.84 -14.47 -12.58
C ILE A 38 -7.68 -13.94 -13.45
N GLY A 39 -7.14 -12.79 -13.07
CA GLY A 39 -6.15 -12.03 -13.83
C GLY A 39 -6.74 -10.99 -14.77
N ALA A 40 -8.08 -10.89 -14.90
CA ALA A 40 -8.71 -9.89 -15.75
C ALA A 40 -8.50 -8.47 -15.19
N GLN A 41 -8.20 -7.54 -16.08
CA GLN A 41 -8.12 -6.11 -15.80
C GLN A 41 -9.42 -5.42 -16.24
N VAL A 42 -10.26 -5.06 -15.28
CA VAL A 42 -11.60 -4.52 -15.52
C VAL A 42 -11.59 -3.00 -15.34
N PRO A 43 -11.85 -2.21 -16.40
CA PRO A 43 -11.96 -0.77 -16.27
C PRO A 43 -13.31 -0.40 -15.64
N VAL A 44 -13.27 0.23 -14.47
CA VAL A 44 -14.45 0.71 -13.74
C VAL A 44 -14.29 2.23 -13.53
N PHE A 45 -15.07 3.01 -14.29
CA PHE A 45 -15.14 4.49 -14.18
C PHE A 45 -13.77 5.20 -14.10
N GLY A 46 -12.82 4.80 -14.96
CA GLY A 46 -11.49 5.41 -15.04
C GLY A 46 -10.46 4.83 -14.08
N LYS A 47 -10.82 3.81 -13.28
CA LYS A 47 -9.90 2.98 -12.50
C LYS A 47 -9.81 1.60 -13.10
N LEU A 48 -8.62 1.04 -13.15
CA LEU A 48 -8.39 -0.32 -13.64
C LEU A 48 -8.26 -1.26 -12.43
N LEU A 49 -9.18 -2.20 -12.30
CA LEU A 49 -9.21 -3.16 -11.20
C LEU A 49 -8.71 -4.52 -11.69
N LEU A 50 -7.84 -5.16 -10.89
CA LEU A 50 -7.36 -6.51 -11.15
C LEU A 50 -8.19 -7.51 -10.32
N LEU A 51 -8.82 -8.47 -11.00
CA LEU A 51 -9.50 -9.58 -10.34
C LEU A 51 -8.48 -10.66 -9.97
N HIS A 52 -8.09 -10.71 -8.70
CA HIS A 52 -7.06 -11.64 -8.23
C HIS A 52 -7.62 -12.97 -7.72
N ASP A 53 -8.81 -12.96 -7.14
CA ASP A 53 -9.46 -14.15 -6.58
C ASP A 53 -11.00 -14.02 -6.63
N CYS A 54 -11.70 -15.13 -6.41
CA CYS A 54 -13.15 -15.21 -6.30
C CYS A 54 -13.59 -16.30 -5.31
N ASP A 55 -14.76 -16.11 -4.69
CA ASP A 55 -15.37 -17.05 -3.76
C ASP A 55 -15.66 -18.45 -4.37
N ASP A 56 -15.74 -19.46 -3.49
CA ASP A 56 -16.03 -20.84 -3.86
C ASP A 56 -17.37 -21.01 -4.61
N PHE A 57 -18.39 -20.23 -4.25
CA PHE A 57 -19.67 -20.25 -4.94
C PHE A 57 -19.50 -19.85 -6.41
N THR A 58 -18.80 -18.74 -6.65
CA THR A 58 -18.54 -18.21 -7.99
C THR A 58 -17.72 -19.20 -8.81
N ARG A 59 -16.70 -19.83 -8.21
CA ARG A 59 -15.88 -20.87 -8.87
C ARG A 59 -16.73 -22.05 -9.35
N ARG A 60 -17.64 -22.55 -8.50
CA ARG A 60 -18.56 -23.65 -8.85
C ARG A 60 -19.54 -23.24 -9.93
N HIS A 61 -20.11 -22.05 -9.83
CA HIS A 61 -21.05 -21.53 -10.83
C HIS A 61 -20.40 -21.42 -12.21
N TYR A 62 -19.18 -20.88 -12.28
CA TYR A 62 -18.43 -20.76 -13.55
C TYR A 62 -18.07 -22.12 -14.15
N ALA A 63 -17.73 -23.11 -13.33
CA ALA A 63 -17.44 -24.46 -13.81
C ALA A 63 -18.70 -25.21 -14.26
N ALA A 64 -19.79 -25.11 -13.51
CA ALA A 64 -21.00 -25.90 -13.73
C ALA A 64 -21.94 -25.29 -14.79
N GLU A 65 -22.25 -24.01 -14.66
CA GLU A 65 -23.26 -23.34 -15.50
C GLU A 65 -22.64 -22.75 -16.77
N LEU A 66 -21.44 -22.19 -16.66
CA LEU A 66 -20.77 -21.50 -17.77
C LEU A 66 -19.74 -22.38 -18.49
N GLY A 67 -19.44 -23.58 -17.98
CA GLY A 67 -18.44 -24.49 -18.55
C GLY A 67 -17.02 -23.91 -18.62
N ARG A 68 -16.73 -22.88 -17.80
CA ARG A 68 -15.49 -22.09 -17.83
C ARG A 68 -14.85 -22.06 -16.44
N PRO A 69 -14.12 -23.10 -16.03
CA PRO A 69 -13.47 -23.11 -14.72
C PRO A 69 -12.48 -21.95 -14.59
N LEU A 70 -12.56 -21.23 -13.48
CA LEU A 70 -11.68 -20.11 -13.16
C LEU A 70 -10.32 -20.62 -12.64
N GLY A 71 -9.23 -19.94 -13.02
CA GLY A 71 -7.87 -20.28 -12.61
C GLY A 71 -7.63 -20.14 -11.09
N PRO A 72 -6.46 -20.58 -10.59
CA PRO A 72 -6.10 -20.42 -9.18
C PRO A 72 -6.00 -18.91 -8.80
N PRO A 73 -6.13 -18.57 -7.51
CA PRO A 73 -5.91 -17.21 -7.03
C PRO A 73 -4.55 -16.66 -7.46
N LEU A 74 -4.51 -15.40 -7.85
CA LEU A 74 -3.27 -14.70 -8.16
C LEU A 74 -2.66 -14.17 -6.85
N ASP A 75 -1.41 -14.54 -6.60
CA ASP A 75 -0.64 -14.01 -5.47
C ASP A 75 -0.30 -12.54 -5.74
N ILE A 76 -0.90 -11.63 -4.97
CA ILE A 76 -0.59 -10.20 -5.01
C ILE A 76 0.19 -9.86 -3.75
N ASP A 77 1.50 -9.77 -3.90
CA ASP A 77 2.34 -9.13 -2.90
C ASP A 77 2.23 -7.61 -3.07
N GLU A 78 1.32 -6.99 -2.31
CA GLU A 78 1.34 -5.55 -2.07
C GLU A 78 2.51 -5.25 -1.14
N GLY A 79 3.74 -5.40 -1.67
CA GLY A 79 4.97 -5.25 -0.92
C GLY A 79 4.92 -4.00 -0.04
N THR A 80 5.20 -4.15 1.25
CA THR A 80 5.22 -3.01 2.15
C THR A 80 6.40 -2.13 1.77
N LEU A 81 6.11 -0.93 1.22
CA LEU A 81 7.16 0.07 1.05
C LEU A 81 7.75 0.38 2.44
N PRO A 82 9.08 0.31 2.62
CA PRO A 82 9.68 0.69 3.88
C PRO A 82 9.32 2.15 4.15
N VAL A 83 8.77 2.42 5.33
CA VAL A 83 8.44 3.80 5.73
C VAL A 83 9.72 4.64 5.63
N PRO A 84 9.72 5.73 4.84
CA PRO A 84 10.91 6.56 4.70
C PRO A 84 11.29 7.12 6.07
N ARG A 85 12.52 6.83 6.50
CA ARG A 85 13.09 7.42 7.71
C ARG A 85 13.86 8.66 7.31
N ASN A 86 13.45 9.81 7.84
CA ASN A 86 14.22 11.03 7.64
C ASN A 86 15.61 10.87 8.26
N PRO A 87 16.68 11.37 7.60
CA PRO A 87 18.00 11.40 8.20
C PRO A 87 17.96 12.26 9.47
N THR A 88 18.83 11.95 10.42
CA THR A 88 19.01 12.82 11.59
C THR A 88 19.47 14.20 11.10
N PRO A 89 18.84 15.29 11.56
CA PRO A 89 19.20 16.63 11.10
C PRO A 89 20.65 16.98 11.49
N PRO A 90 21.29 17.89 10.76
CA PRO A 90 22.61 18.39 11.11
C PRO A 90 22.60 19.07 12.48
N ALA A 91 23.75 19.09 13.16
CA ALA A 91 23.87 19.73 14.46
C ALA A 91 23.59 21.25 14.35
N ASN A 92 22.82 21.79 15.29
CA ASN A 92 22.38 23.19 15.29
C ASN A 92 23.42 24.18 15.85
N GLY A 93 24.64 23.70 16.16
CA GLY A 93 25.72 24.52 16.73
C GLY A 93 25.62 24.79 18.23
N PHE A 94 24.60 24.25 18.91
CA PHE A 94 24.43 24.37 20.36
C PHE A 94 24.64 23.00 21.04
N GLY A 95 25.37 22.99 22.15
CA GLY A 95 25.61 21.78 22.93
C GLY A 95 26.67 20.85 22.33
N THR A 96 26.70 19.62 22.82
CA THR A 96 27.58 18.56 22.29
C THR A 96 26.85 17.77 21.21
N HIS A 97 27.61 17.16 20.30
CA HIS A 97 27.02 16.30 19.26
C HIS A 97 26.15 15.18 19.86
N GLU A 98 26.57 14.62 20.99
CA GLU A 98 25.83 13.59 21.72
C GLU A 98 24.49 14.09 22.28
N ASP A 99 24.44 15.34 22.74
CA ASP A 99 23.22 15.98 23.27
C ASP A 99 22.22 16.29 22.13
N THR A 100 22.70 16.83 21.01
CA THR A 100 21.85 17.08 19.84
C THR A 100 21.26 15.79 19.27
N LEU A 101 22.05 14.71 19.19
CA LEU A 101 21.58 13.41 18.73
C LEU A 101 20.46 12.86 19.62
N GLN A 102 20.55 13.07 20.92
CA GLN A 102 19.56 12.57 21.87
C GLN A 102 18.25 13.34 21.79
N ASN A 103 18.31 14.64 21.51
CA ASN A 103 17.13 15.47 21.23
C ASN A 103 16.36 14.98 19.98
N CYS A 104 17.07 14.50 18.95
CA CYS A 104 16.45 13.97 17.74
C CYS A 104 15.89 12.55 17.90
N ARG A 105 16.21 11.84 18.98
CA ARG A 105 15.81 10.44 19.21
C ARG A 105 14.48 10.31 19.95
N SER A 106 14.16 11.22 20.86
CA SER A 106 12.96 11.15 21.71
C SER A 106 12.41 12.52 22.05
N LEU A 107 11.08 12.64 22.15
CA LEU A 107 10.40 13.90 22.52
C LEU A 107 10.86 14.47 23.87
N ARG A 108 11.17 13.59 24.82
CA ARG A 108 11.78 13.96 26.10
C ARG A 108 13.27 13.61 26.03
N PRO A 109 14.18 14.59 26.04
CA PRO A 109 15.60 14.31 26.03
C PRO A 109 16.00 13.65 27.35
N ALA A 110 16.76 12.57 27.26
CA ALA A 110 17.42 11.95 28.40
C ALA A 110 18.90 12.39 28.40
N PRO A 111 19.57 12.49 29.57
CA PRO A 111 20.99 12.80 29.58
C PRO A 111 21.80 11.71 28.85
N PRO A 112 22.82 12.08 28.06
CA PRO A 112 23.67 11.11 27.39
C PRO A 112 24.38 10.21 28.42
N ARG A 113 24.50 8.92 28.11
CA ARG A 113 25.15 7.95 28.98
C ARG A 113 26.66 8.12 28.88
N LYS A 114 27.31 8.45 29.99
CA LYS A 114 28.78 8.51 30.07
C LYS A 114 29.36 7.11 30.21
N ASP A 115 30.47 6.83 29.55
CA ASP A 115 31.24 5.59 29.74
C ASP A 115 31.93 5.55 31.10
N VAL A 116 31.17 5.16 32.12
CA VAL A 116 31.64 5.10 33.52
C VAL A 116 32.82 4.17 33.71
N GLU A 117 32.91 3.08 32.94
CA GLU A 117 34.00 2.11 33.02
C GLU A 117 35.32 2.68 32.50
N ARG A 118 35.27 3.37 31.35
CA ARG A 118 36.43 4.08 30.80
C ARG A 118 36.92 5.15 31.78
N TYR A 119 36.00 5.92 32.35
CA TYR A 119 36.35 6.93 33.35
C TYR A 119 37.08 6.32 34.55
N LYS A 120 36.56 5.22 35.12
CA LYS A 120 37.19 4.53 36.26
C LYS A 120 38.56 3.95 35.89
N ARG A 121 38.69 3.33 34.71
CA ARG A 121 39.92 2.65 34.26
C ARG A 121 41.09 3.61 34.03
N PHE A 122 40.81 4.81 33.52
CA PHE A 122 41.82 5.81 33.17
C PHE A 122 41.89 6.97 34.18
N ALA A 123 41.17 6.87 35.31
CA ALA A 123 41.30 7.82 36.39
C ALA A 123 42.77 7.90 36.87
N GLY A 124 43.34 9.11 36.89
CA GLY A 124 44.73 9.36 37.29
C GLY A 124 45.79 9.06 36.22
N ARG A 125 45.39 8.63 35.01
CA ARG A 125 46.31 8.42 33.87
C ARG A 125 46.18 9.58 32.89
N ALA A 126 47.20 10.44 32.80
CA ALA A 126 47.28 11.52 31.82
C ALA A 126 48.42 11.24 30.82
N LEU A 127 48.17 11.54 29.55
CA LEU A 127 49.23 11.59 28.53
C LEU A 127 49.98 12.91 28.69
N ARG A 128 51.31 12.85 28.77
CA ARG A 128 52.20 14.02 28.84
C ARG A 128 53.15 14.00 27.65
#